data_AF-A0A8T4RGD3-F1
#
_entry.id   AF-A0A8T4RGD3-F1
#
_cell.length_a   1.000
_cell.length_b   1.000
_cell.length_c   1.000
_cell.angle_alpha   90.00
_cell.angle_beta   90.00
_cell.angle_gamma   90.00
#
_symmetry.space_group_name_H-M   'P 1'
#
loop_
_entity.id
_entity.type
_entity.pdbx_description
1 polymer ?
#
loop_
_entity_poly.entity_id
_entity_poly.type
_entity_poly.pdbx_seq_one_letter_code
_entity_poly.pdbx_strand_id
1 'polypeptide(L)'
;MLTPYDWVYGITVLTAVVLSVIAGFLALSLFDSARRTHLSAWKPLIVALVLFAVEELLGALKVFGVWKSVWLTHVIPSFILLFLIVALVQQIAVAKGYYE
;
A
#
# COMPACT_ATOMS: atom_id res chain seq x y z
N MET A 1 -9.30 13.43 -31.77
CA MET A 1 -8.04 12.69 -31.96
C MET A 1 -7.46 12.45 -30.59
N LEU A 2 -7.13 11.20 -30.25
CA LEU A 2 -6.41 10.89 -29.00
C LEU A 2 -5.08 11.62 -29.06
N THR A 3 -4.82 12.46 -28.07
CA THR A 3 -3.53 13.14 -27.96
C THR A 3 -2.50 12.15 -27.42
N PRO A 4 -1.19 12.34 -27.70
CA PRO A 4 -0.15 11.52 -27.09
C PRO A 4 -0.24 11.47 -25.55
N TYR A 5 -0.76 12.53 -24.95
CA TYR A 5 -1.06 12.61 -23.52
C TYR A 5 -2.06 11.54 -23.06
N ASP A 6 -3.19 11.38 -23.76
CA ASP A 6 -4.23 10.40 -23.41
C ASP A 6 -3.71 8.96 -23.44
N TRP A 7 -2.78 8.67 -24.35
CA TRP A 7 -2.16 7.35 -24.49
C TRP A 7 -1.19 7.03 -23.34
N VAL A 8 -0.28 7.98 -23.03
CA VAL A 8 0.66 7.85 -21.91
C VAL A 8 -0.10 7.75 -20.58
N TYR A 9 -1.17 8.52 -20.45
CA TYR A 9 -2.03 8.52 -19.28
C TYR A 9 -2.73 7.17 -19.07
N GLY A 10 -3.33 6.61 -20.12
CA GLY A 10 -3.95 5.29 -20.03
C GLY A 10 -2.97 4.18 -19.61
N ILE A 11 -1.75 4.21 -20.13
CA ILE A 11 -0.70 3.22 -19.79
C ILE A 11 -0.23 3.37 -18.35
N THR A 12 -0.05 4.60 -17.87
CA THR A 12 0.37 4.84 -16.48
C THR A 12 -0.67 4.35 -15.48
N VAL A 13 -1.95 4.54 -15.76
CA VAL A 13 -3.05 4.04 -14.93
C VAL A 13 -3.09 2.50 -14.92
N LEU A 14 -2.99 1.86 -16.10
CA LEU A 14 -2.93 0.39 -16.19
C LEU A 14 -1.72 -0.19 -15.45
N THR A 15 -0.57 0.47 -15.58
CA THR A 15 0.66 0.06 -14.90
C THR A 15 0.54 0.20 -13.39
N ALA A 16 -0.07 1.28 -12.89
CA ALA A 16 -0.32 1.48 -11.46
C ALA A 16 -1.18 0.35 -10.88
N VAL A 17 -2.26 -0.04 -11.56
CA VAL A 17 -3.12 -1.17 -11.15
C VAL A 17 -2.35 -2.49 -11.10
N VAL A 18 -1.50 -2.77 -12.10
CA VAL A 18 -0.68 -3.99 -12.10
C VAL A 18 0.33 -3.98 -10.95
N LEU A 19 0.98 -2.83 -10.72
CA LEU A 19 1.95 -2.67 -9.63
C LEU A 19 1.30 -2.80 -8.25
N SER A 20 0.08 -2.32 -8.06
CA SER A 20 -0.63 -2.43 -6.77
C SER A 20 -1.03 -3.87 -6.44
N VAL A 21 -1.37 -4.67 -7.46
CA VAL A 21 -1.55 -6.13 -7.29
C VAL A 21 -0.25 -6.82 -6.88
N ILE A 22 0.87 -6.53 -7.56
CA ILE A 22 2.18 -7.10 -7.22
C ILE A 22 2.61 -6.69 -5.80
N ALA A 23 2.41 -5.42 -5.43
CA ALA A 23 2.70 -4.91 -4.09
C ALA A 23 1.88 -5.64 -3.02
N GLY A 24 0.60 -5.93 -3.28
CA GLY A 24 -0.24 -6.75 -2.41
C GLY A 24 0.31 -8.16 -2.21
N PHE A 25 0.77 -8.83 -3.28
CA PHE A 25 1.39 -10.15 -3.18
C PHE A 25 2.71 -10.13 -2.40
N LEU A 26 3.56 -9.12 -2.62
CA LEU A 26 4.82 -8.97 -1.88
C LEU A 26 4.57 -8.71 -0.38
N ALA A 27 3.57 -7.88 -0.05
CA ALA A 27 3.18 -7.64 1.32
C ALA A 27 2.66 -8.91 2.00
N LEU A 28 1.87 -9.74 1.30
CA LEU A 28 1.41 -11.02 1.83
C LEU A 28 2.55 -12.03 2.03
N SER A 29 3.49 -12.11 1.08
CA SER A 29 4.61 -13.07 1.15
C SER A 29 5.61 -12.74 2.27
N LEU A 30 5.85 -11.45 2.55
CA LEU A 30 6.72 -11.00 3.64
C LEU A 30 6.23 -11.43 5.03
N PHE A 31 4.91 -11.64 5.19
CA PHE A 31 4.29 -11.93 6.47
C PHE A 31 3.81 -13.38 6.63
N ASP A 32 3.83 -14.18 5.56
CA ASP A 32 3.58 -15.62 5.63
C ASP A 32 4.63 -16.34 6.51
N SER A 33 5.88 -15.88 6.47
CA SER A 33 6.96 -16.36 7.36
C SER A 33 6.71 -16.00 8.85
N ALA A 34 6.04 -14.87 9.13
CA ALA A 34 5.74 -14.41 10.48
C ALA A 34 4.47 -15.05 11.09
N ARG A 35 3.70 -15.81 10.30
CA ARG A 35 2.39 -16.36 10.68
C ARG A 35 2.46 -17.37 11.83
N ARG A 36 3.63 -17.97 12.10
CA ARG A 36 3.76 -19.11 13.03
C ARG A 36 4.07 -18.75 14.49
N THR A 37 4.45 -17.52 14.83
CA THR A 37 4.92 -17.28 16.21
C THR A 37 4.37 -16.01 16.88
N HIS A 38 4.13 -14.88 16.20
CA HIS A 38 3.59 -13.67 16.86
C HIS A 38 2.62 -12.86 15.98
N LEU A 39 1.36 -12.78 16.42
CA LEU A 39 0.23 -12.11 15.74
C LEU A 39 0.26 -10.56 15.82
N SER A 40 1.18 -9.96 16.57
CA SER A 40 1.19 -8.50 16.80
C SER A 40 1.46 -7.70 15.53
N ALA A 41 2.46 -8.10 14.74
CA ALA A 41 2.90 -7.35 13.55
C ALA A 41 1.89 -7.37 12.39
N TRP A 42 0.92 -8.28 12.43
CA TRP A 42 -0.15 -8.40 11.42
C TRP A 42 -1.20 -7.28 11.51
N LYS A 43 -1.47 -6.75 12.71
CA LYS A 43 -2.45 -5.68 12.89
C LYS A 43 -2.06 -4.39 12.14
N PRO A 44 -0.85 -3.83 12.31
CA PRO A 44 -0.44 -2.63 11.57
C PRO A 44 -0.31 -2.90 10.06
N LEU A 45 0.08 -4.10 9.64
CA LEU A 45 0.13 -4.46 8.22
C LEU A 45 -1.26 -4.43 7.56
N ILE A 46 -2.27 -5.04 8.20
CA ILE A 46 -3.65 -5.02 7.67
C ILE A 46 -4.14 -3.57 7.55
N VAL A 47 -3.85 -2.72 8.54
CA VAL A 47 -4.20 -1.30 8.48
C VAL A 47 -3.50 -0.61 7.32
N ALA A 48 -2.21 -0.88 7.09
CA ALA A 48 -1.46 -0.35 5.94
C ALA A 48 -2.06 -0.80 4.60
N LEU A 49 -2.44 -2.07 4.48
CA LEU A 49 -3.07 -2.63 3.27
C LEU A 49 -4.45 -2.01 2.99
N VAL A 50 -5.26 -1.78 4.03
CA VAL A 50 -6.56 -1.09 3.90
C VAL A 50 -6.34 0.35 3.44
N LEU A 51 -5.41 1.08 4.06
CA LEU A 51 -5.08 2.44 3.65
C LEU A 51 -4.55 2.49 2.21
N PHE A 52 -3.74 1.51 1.80
CA PHE A 52 -3.25 1.37 0.44
C PHE A 52 -4.38 1.15 -0.57
N ALA A 53 -5.34 0.27 -0.26
CA ALA A 53 -6.52 0.08 -1.11
C ALA A 53 -7.37 1.36 -1.23
N VAL A 54 -7.50 2.12 -0.15
CA VAL A 54 -8.20 3.42 -0.17
C VAL A 54 -7.45 4.44 -1.03
N GLU A 55 -6.12 4.49 -0.94
CA GLU A 55 -5.29 5.36 -1.77
C GLU A 55 -5.42 5.03 -3.27
N GLU A 56 -5.40 3.75 -3.62
CA GLU A 56 -5.60 3.31 -5.01
C GLU A 56 -6.99 3.68 -5.55
N LEU A 57 -8.04 3.56 -4.72
CA LEU A 57 -9.39 4.02 -5.07
C LEU A 57 -9.43 5.53 -5.28
N LEU A 58 -8.80 6.32 -4.41
CA LEU A 58 -8.72 7.77 -4.57
C LEU A 58 -7.88 8.18 -5.79
N GLY A 59 -6.80 7.45 -6.06
CA GLY A 59 -5.99 7.58 -7.27
C GLY A 59 -6.82 7.35 -8.53
N ALA A 60 -7.62 6.28 -8.56
CA ALA A 60 -8.55 6.01 -9.65
C ALA A 60 -9.63 7.11 -9.78
N LEU A 61 -10.22 7.58 -8.68
CA LEU A 61 -11.21 8.67 -8.71
C LEU A 61 -10.63 9.99 -9.20
N LYS A 62 -9.37 10.29 -8.85
CA LYS A 62 -8.63 11.43 -9.39
C LYS A 62 -8.42 11.28 -10.88
N VAL A 63 -8.15 10.05 -11.33
CA VAL A 63 -7.93 9.75 -12.74
C VAL A 63 -9.18 9.97 -13.59
N PHE A 64 -10.34 9.56 -13.09
CA PHE A 64 -11.63 9.80 -13.74
C PHE A 64 -12.16 11.24 -13.55
N GLY A 65 -11.38 12.13 -12.94
CA GLY A 65 -11.77 13.53 -12.74
C GLY A 65 -12.88 13.76 -11.71
N VAL A 66 -13.27 12.72 -10.96
CA VAL A 66 -14.31 12.76 -9.92
C VAL A 66 -13.79 13.47 -8.66
N TRP A 67 -12.49 13.34 -8.37
CA TRP A 67 -11.86 13.92 -7.19
C TRP A 67 -10.67 14.81 -7.56
N LYS A 68 -10.65 16.06 -7.10
CA LYS A 68 -9.60 17.05 -7.45
C LYS A 68 -8.64 17.39 -6.31
N SER A 69 -8.96 17.01 -5.07
CA SER A 69 -8.11 17.36 -3.92
C SER A 69 -6.86 16.49 -3.89
N VAL A 70 -5.71 17.14 -4.06
CA VAL A 70 -4.37 16.52 -4.08
C VAL A 70 -3.86 16.21 -2.66
N TRP A 71 -4.49 16.81 -1.64
CA TRP A 71 -4.03 16.69 -0.25
C TRP A 71 -4.13 15.25 0.28
N LEU A 72 -5.26 14.56 0.04
CA LEU A 72 -5.44 13.18 0.51
C LEU A 72 -4.40 12.22 -0.12
N THR A 73 -4.07 12.42 -1.40
CA THR A 73 -3.09 11.58 -2.12
C THR A 73 -1.64 11.75 -1.67
N HIS A 74 -1.37 12.68 -0.75
CA HIS A 74 -0.04 12.85 -0.13
C HIS A 74 -0.03 12.44 1.34
N VAL A 75 -1.15 12.63 2.01
CA VAL A 75 -1.29 12.34 3.44
C VAL A 75 -1.44 10.83 3.69
N ILE A 76 -2.27 10.14 2.91
CA ILE A 76 -2.53 8.70 3.09
C ILE A 76 -1.25 7.86 2.87
N PRO A 77 -0.43 8.09 1.82
CA PRO A 77 0.85 7.40 1.68
C PRO A 77 1.79 7.57 2.87
N SER A 78 1.76 8.73 3.53
CA SER A 78 2.58 8.99 4.72
C SER A 78 2.15 8.11 5.91
N PHE A 79 0.84 7.92 6.09
CA PHE A 79 0.31 7.00 7.09
C PHE A 79 0.59 5.53 6.75
N ILE A 80 0.45 5.13 5.49
CA ILE A 80 0.80 3.77 5.03
C ILE A 80 2.25 3.47 5.40
N LEU A 81 3.17 4.38 5.07
CA LEU A 81 4.59 4.23 5.39
C LEU A 81 4.82 4.10 6.90
N LEU A 82 4.16 4.93 7.71
CA LEU A 82 4.25 4.85 9.17
C LEU A 82 3.80 3.48 9.70
N PHE A 83 2.66 2.97 9.23
CA PHE A 83 2.16 1.66 9.64
C PHE A 83 3.07 0.51 9.17
N LEU A 84 3.66 0.62 7.98
CA LEU A 84 4.65 -0.35 7.49
C LEU A 84 5.92 -0.34 8.34
N ILE A 85 6.44 0.84 8.73
CA ILE A 85 7.60 0.95 9.62
C ILE A 85 7.29 0.29 10.97
N VAL A 86 6.12 0.58 11.57
CA VAL A 86 5.71 -0.03 12.83
C VAL A 86 5.59 -1.55 12.70
N ALA A 87 4.97 -2.05 11.63
CA ALA A 87 4.85 -3.48 11.36
C ALA A 87 6.23 -4.14 11.25
N LEU A 88 7.16 -3.51 10.55
CA LEU A 88 8.51 -4.02 10.32
C LEU A 88 9.34 -4.02 11.62
N VAL A 89 9.27 -2.94 12.42
CA VAL A 89 9.93 -2.86 13.73
C VAL A 89 9.42 -3.95 14.65
N GLN A 90 8.10 -4.16 14.70
CA GLN A 90 7.50 -5.25 15.48
C GLN A 90 7.98 -6.61 14.98
N GLN A 91 8.02 -6.84 13.66
CA GLN A 91 8.50 -8.10 13.08
C GLN A 91 9.98 -8.35 13.41
N ILE A 92 10.83 -7.32 13.36
CA ILE A 92 12.26 -7.41 13.72
C ILE A 92 12.42 -7.70 15.21
N ALA A 93 11.66 -7.03 16.09
CA ALA A 93 11.74 -7.25 17.53
C ALA A 93 11.32 -8.68 17.91
N VAL A 94 10.29 -9.21 17.25
CA VAL A 94 9.90 -10.63 17.37
C VAL A 94 11.00 -11.55 16.89
N ALA A 95 11.59 -11.29 15.71
CA ALA A 95 12.67 -12.12 15.16
C ALA A 95 13.93 -12.14 16.05
N LYS A 96 14.16 -11.08 16.84
CA LYS A 96 15.24 -10.99 17.83
C LYS A 96 14.90 -11.62 19.19
N GLY A 97 13.69 -12.14 19.39
CA GLY A 97 13.27 -12.77 20.65
C GLY A 97 13.00 -11.79 21.79
N TYR A 98 12.73 -10.51 21.52
CA TYR A 98 12.53 -9.50 22.59
C TYR A 98 11.16 -9.56 23.27
N TYR A 99 10.26 -10.44 22.80
CA TYR A 99 8.90 -10.64 23.30
C TYR A 99 8.65 -12.10 23.74
N GLU A 100 9.69 -12.81 24.20
CA GLU A 100 9.53 -14.00 25.06
C GLU A 100 9.22 -13.61 26.51
#